data_AF-A0A7K0A7K2-F1
#
_entry.id   AF-A0A7K0A7K2-F1
#
_cell.length_a   1.000
_cell.length_b   1.000
_cell.length_c   1.000
_cell.angle_alpha   90.00
_cell.angle_beta   90.00
_cell.angle_gamma   90.00
#
_symmetry.space_group_name_H-M   'P 1'
#
loop_
_entity.id
_entity.type
_entity.pdbx_description
1 polymer ?
#
loop_
_entity_poly.entity_id
_entity_poly.type
_entity_poly.pdbx_seq_one_letter_code
_entity_poly.pdbx_strand_id
1 'polypeptide(L)'
;MDAPAPAGKIRCPNCGALNREGAEWCGQCLQRFRGPEPPPPPASASTPTQPPSGPRPEAAADAPAVEVDPAAVGTRRGAFEVTEAGIQWTCRVCTSQNPIEAQTCTACGAPFAETVRDKRSDAITGNPNNAAMYSLFLPGAGHAYLGLWGDAIARGVIGVFTLGVAIASFFGNAPLVAATFGLVAFALWLIAAHDAYREALHQPGRVMIRTRHYGFVMLGVLGLLFMMLMITYLGLRAQR
;
A
#
# COMPACT_ATOMS: atom_id res chain seq x y z
N MET A 1 31.09 -9.23 -7.56
CA MET A 1 31.74 -8.36 -6.56
C MET A 1 30.69 -7.34 -6.14
N ASP A 2 30.05 -7.56 -5.00
CA ASP A 2 29.00 -6.68 -4.53
C ASP A 2 29.61 -5.37 -4.02
N ALA A 3 29.08 -4.24 -4.47
CA ALA A 3 29.53 -2.94 -4.01
C ALA A 3 29.26 -2.81 -2.49
N PRO A 4 30.24 -2.31 -1.71
CA PRO A 4 30.07 -2.12 -0.27
C PRO A 4 28.87 -1.20 0.01
N ALA A 5 28.16 -1.48 1.11
CA ALA A 5 27.06 -0.63 1.52
C ALA A 5 27.57 0.77 1.93
N PRO A 6 26.82 1.84 1.64
CA PRO A 6 27.14 3.16 2.17
C PRO A 6 27.11 3.15 3.71
N ALA A 7 27.93 3.98 4.35
CA ALA A 7 28.00 4.08 5.81
C ALA A 7 26.61 4.28 6.44
N GLY A 8 26.32 3.62 7.56
CA GLY A 8 24.99 3.69 8.19
C GLY A 8 23.95 2.74 7.59
N LYS A 9 24.33 1.83 6.68
CA LYS A 9 23.43 0.88 6.02
C LYS A 9 23.98 -0.55 6.01
N ILE A 10 23.07 -1.52 6.12
CA ILE A 10 23.37 -2.96 6.00
C ILE A 10 22.56 -3.57 4.86
N ARG A 11 23.14 -4.53 4.12
CA ARG A 11 22.40 -5.30 3.12
C ARG A 11 21.85 -6.58 3.74
N CYS A 12 20.61 -6.92 3.41
CA CYS A 12 20.02 -8.18 3.82
C CYS A 12 20.73 -9.34 3.12
N PRO A 13 21.28 -10.33 3.86
CA PRO A 13 21.94 -11.48 3.25
C PRO A 13 20.97 -12.39 2.47
N ASN A 14 19.67 -12.31 2.77
CA ASN A 14 18.65 -13.14 2.11
C ASN A 14 18.18 -12.52 0.78
N CYS A 15 17.90 -11.20 0.74
CA CYS A 15 17.27 -10.56 -0.43
C CYS A 15 18.04 -9.37 -1.03
N GLY A 16 19.18 -8.97 -0.45
CA GLY A 16 20.00 -7.85 -0.94
C GLY A 16 19.47 -6.44 -0.62
N ALA A 17 18.31 -6.32 0.01
CA ALA A 17 17.70 -5.03 0.35
C ALA A 17 18.57 -4.21 1.31
N LEU A 18 18.62 -2.88 1.10
CA LEU A 18 19.37 -1.95 1.92
C LEU A 18 18.55 -1.50 3.14
N ASN A 19 19.07 -1.70 4.34
CA ASN A 19 18.41 -1.38 5.62
C ASN A 19 19.29 -0.40 6.43
N ARG A 20 18.71 0.25 7.45
CA ARG A 20 19.47 1.10 8.38
C ARG A 20 20.39 0.23 9.25
N GLU A 21 21.58 0.73 9.55
CA GLU A 21 22.46 0.11 10.53
C GLU A 21 21.76 0.05 11.90
N GLY A 22 21.82 -1.12 12.55
CA GLY A 22 21.06 -1.42 13.77
C GLY A 22 19.64 -1.96 13.55
N ALA A 23 19.16 -2.07 12.30
CA ALA A 23 17.87 -2.70 12.05
C ALA A 23 17.87 -4.17 12.49
N GLU A 24 16.85 -4.59 13.23
CA GLU A 24 16.69 -5.99 13.65
C GLU A 24 16.08 -6.87 12.56
N TRP A 25 15.32 -6.26 11.64
CA TRP A 25 14.56 -6.93 10.59
C TRP A 25 14.79 -6.27 9.23
N CYS A 26 14.78 -7.08 8.18
CA CYS A 26 14.75 -6.58 6.81
C CYS A 26 13.36 -6.04 6.46
N GLY A 27 13.24 -4.77 6.07
CA GLY A 27 11.95 -4.15 5.71
C GLY A 27 11.29 -4.70 4.43
N GLN A 28 11.95 -5.58 3.69
CA GLN A 28 11.41 -6.18 2.45
C GLN A 28 11.02 -7.65 2.62
N CYS A 29 11.91 -8.49 3.15
CA CYS A 29 11.64 -9.93 3.30
C CYS A 29 11.37 -10.36 4.75
N LEU A 30 11.41 -9.43 5.71
CA LEU A 30 11.17 -9.69 7.14
C LEU A 30 12.13 -10.72 7.75
N GLN A 31 13.32 -10.91 7.17
CA GLN A 31 14.39 -11.71 7.77
C GLN A 31 15.00 -10.97 8.96
N ARG A 32 15.16 -11.65 10.10
CA ARG A 32 15.94 -11.16 11.25
C ARG A 32 17.43 -11.06 10.93
N PHE A 33 18.06 -9.97 11.33
CA PHE A 33 19.51 -9.76 11.19
C PHE A 33 20.33 -10.38 12.32
N ARG A 34 19.77 -10.46 13.55
CA ARG A 34 20.40 -11.13 14.70
C ARG A 34 19.55 -12.33 15.13
N GLY A 35 20.22 -13.43 15.47
CA GLY A 35 19.57 -14.60 16.08
C GLY A 35 19.04 -14.30 17.48
N PRO A 36 18.21 -15.19 18.06
CA PRO A 36 17.80 -15.07 19.46
C PRO A 36 19.04 -14.98 20.35
N GLU A 37 19.04 -14.05 21.31
CA GLU A 37 20.10 -13.97 22.30
C GLU A 37 20.14 -15.29 23.11
N PRO A 38 21.32 -15.92 23.30
CA PRO A 38 21.42 -17.11 24.11
C PRO A 38 20.87 -16.84 25.51
N PRO A 39 20.07 -17.75 26.09
CA PRO A 39 19.59 -17.56 27.45
C PRO A 39 20.80 -17.43 28.40
N PRO A 40 20.71 -16.57 29.43
CA PRO A 40 21.77 -16.43 30.42
C PRO A 40 22.08 -17.79 31.06
N PRO A 41 23.36 -18.08 31.36
CA PRO A 41 23.73 -19.35 31.98
C PRO A 41 22.96 -19.52 33.30
N PRO A 42 22.47 -20.74 33.60
CA PRO A 42 21.70 -20.96 34.82
C PRO A 42 22.53 -20.58 36.04
N ALA A 43 21.99 -19.69 36.87
CA ALA A 43 22.56 -19.37 38.17
C ALA A 43 22.70 -20.67 38.98
N SER A 44 23.90 -20.90 39.51
CA SER A 44 24.24 -22.05 40.34
C SER A 44 23.18 -22.32 41.39
N ALA A 45 22.66 -23.55 41.37
CA ALA A 45 21.64 -24.03 42.28
C ALA A 45 22.12 -24.00 43.74
N SER A 46 21.57 -23.08 44.53
CA SER A 46 21.49 -23.21 45.98
C SER A 46 20.21 -23.96 46.31
N THR A 47 20.34 -25.08 47.01
CA THR A 47 19.31 -26.03 47.44
C THR A 47 18.10 -25.35 48.13
N PRO A 48 16.87 -25.84 47.95
CA PRO A 48 15.66 -25.23 48.50
C PRO A 48 15.32 -25.73 49.91
N THR A 49 15.02 -24.80 50.81
CA THR A 49 14.11 -25.03 51.95
C THR A 49 12.87 -24.17 51.72
N GLN A 50 11.72 -24.81 51.54
CA GLN A 50 10.36 -24.22 51.48
C GLN A 50 9.56 -24.71 52.70
N PRO A 51 8.32 -24.24 53.03
CA PRO A 51 7.54 -23.01 52.71
C PRO A 51 6.94 -22.39 54.04
N PRO A 52 5.87 -21.53 54.11
CA PRO A 52 4.90 -20.98 53.12
C PRO A 52 4.70 -19.44 53.24
N SER A 53 3.88 -18.68 52.51
CA SER A 53 2.72 -18.83 51.62
C SER A 53 2.43 -17.44 51.01
N GLY A 54 2.03 -17.33 49.74
CA GLY A 54 1.50 -16.07 49.19
C GLY A 54 1.12 -16.16 47.70
N PRO A 55 0.04 -15.49 47.23
CA PRO A 55 -0.41 -15.55 45.85
C PRO A 55 0.13 -14.38 45.01
N ARG A 56 0.58 -14.65 43.77
CA ARG A 56 0.36 -13.88 42.51
C ARG A 56 1.48 -14.20 41.49
N PRO A 57 1.18 -14.64 40.25
CA PRO A 57 2.19 -14.68 39.19
C PRO A 57 2.38 -13.26 38.63
N GLU A 58 3.53 -12.68 38.92
CA GLU A 58 4.04 -11.46 38.29
C GLU A 58 4.71 -11.83 36.95
N ALA A 59 4.42 -11.01 35.95
CA ALA A 59 4.76 -11.21 34.56
C ALA A 59 6.28 -11.08 34.32
N ALA A 60 6.75 -11.84 33.32
CA ALA A 60 8.11 -11.84 32.83
C ALA A 60 8.58 -10.43 32.41
N ALA A 61 9.56 -9.90 33.15
CA ALA A 61 10.35 -8.74 32.78
C ALA A 61 11.76 -9.24 32.50
N ASP A 62 12.14 -9.37 31.23
CA ASP A 62 13.55 -9.38 30.76
C ASP A 62 13.62 -9.56 29.23
N ALA A 63 12.87 -8.74 28.49
CA ALA A 63 13.17 -8.47 27.08
C ALA A 63 13.87 -7.11 27.00
N PRO A 64 14.97 -6.95 26.22
CA PRO A 64 15.61 -5.66 26.05
C PRO A 64 14.61 -4.68 25.47
N ALA A 65 14.38 -3.58 26.20
CA ALA A 65 13.49 -2.51 25.78
C ALA A 65 14.04 -1.91 24.49
N VAL A 66 13.30 -2.09 23.39
CA VAL A 66 13.50 -1.27 22.20
C VAL A 66 13.29 0.17 22.66
N GLU A 67 14.30 1.03 22.51
CA GLU A 67 14.16 2.46 22.75
C GLU A 67 13.09 3.02 21.79
N VAL A 68 11.86 3.08 22.28
CA VAL A 68 10.75 3.69 21.56
C VAL A 68 10.93 5.20 21.68
N ASP A 69 10.96 5.89 20.54
CA ASP A 69 10.95 7.35 20.54
C ASP A 69 9.74 7.83 21.36
N PRO A 70 9.95 8.54 22.49
CA PRO A 70 8.85 8.94 23.37
C PRO A 70 7.86 9.86 22.67
N ALA A 71 8.27 10.54 21.59
CA ALA A 71 7.35 11.34 20.77
C ALA A 71 6.39 10.49 19.92
N ALA A 72 6.69 9.21 19.70
CA ALA A 72 5.88 8.29 18.92
C ALA A 72 4.85 7.52 19.75
N VAL A 73 5.03 7.42 21.07
CA VAL A 73 4.11 6.72 21.98
C VAL A 73 2.72 7.36 21.93
N GLY A 74 1.68 6.53 21.80
CA GLY A 74 0.29 6.97 21.62
C GLY A 74 -0.09 7.28 20.17
N THR A 75 0.84 7.17 19.22
CA THR A 75 0.51 7.34 17.80
C THR A 75 -0.28 6.12 17.30
N ARG A 76 -1.51 6.35 16.83
CA ARG A 76 -2.35 5.33 16.19
C ARG A 76 -2.37 5.51 14.68
N ARG A 77 -2.12 4.44 13.93
CA ARG A 77 -2.30 4.36 12.47
C ARG A 77 -3.15 3.14 12.10
N GLY A 78 -4.44 3.38 11.87
CA GLY A 78 -5.37 2.31 11.54
C GLY A 78 -5.48 1.31 12.69
N ALA A 79 -5.15 0.05 12.44
CA ALA A 79 -5.17 -1.00 13.46
C ALA A 79 -3.92 -1.03 14.35
N PHE A 80 -2.91 -0.21 14.08
CA PHE A 80 -1.63 -0.22 14.78
C PHE A 80 -1.52 0.94 15.77
N GLU A 81 -0.94 0.66 16.95
CA GLU A 81 -0.70 1.64 18.00
C GLU A 81 0.73 1.44 18.55
N VAL A 82 1.45 2.55 18.72
CA VAL A 82 2.79 2.52 19.34
C VAL A 82 2.60 2.71 20.84
N THR A 83 2.97 1.68 21.61
CA THR A 83 2.95 1.67 23.07
C THR A 83 4.37 1.70 23.63
N GLU A 84 4.53 1.93 24.93
CA GLU A 84 5.83 1.82 25.61
C GLU A 84 6.44 0.41 25.47
N ALA A 85 5.59 -0.62 25.39
CA ALA A 85 6.00 -2.01 25.18
C ALA A 85 6.31 -2.37 23.71
N GLY A 86 6.26 -1.41 22.80
CA GLY A 86 6.46 -1.63 21.36
C GLY A 86 5.19 -1.41 20.52
N ILE A 87 5.23 -1.85 19.26
CA ILE A 87 4.10 -1.71 18.33
C ILE A 87 3.09 -2.82 18.59
N GLN A 88 1.82 -2.45 18.75
CA GLN A 88 0.72 -3.39 18.91
C GLN A 88 -0.29 -3.24 17.78
N TRP A 89 -1.02 -4.32 17.46
CA TRP A 89 -2.15 -4.30 16.56
C TRP A 89 -3.45 -4.69 17.27
N THR A 90 -4.53 -4.02 16.90
CA THR A 90 -5.88 -4.29 17.43
C THR A 90 -6.59 -5.30 16.55
N CYS A 91 -7.00 -6.43 17.11
CA CYS A 91 -7.73 -7.46 16.39
C CYS A 91 -9.09 -6.97 15.91
N ARG A 92 -9.40 -7.12 14.62
CA ARG A 92 -10.71 -6.68 14.10
C ARG A 92 -11.89 -7.56 14.50
N VAL A 93 -11.63 -8.80 14.92
CA VAL A 93 -12.67 -9.76 15.30
C VAL A 93 -13.12 -9.54 16.73
N CYS A 94 -12.18 -9.45 17.68
CA CYS A 94 -12.48 -9.35 19.12
C CYS A 94 -11.97 -8.07 19.79
N THR A 95 -11.33 -7.16 19.06
CA THR A 95 -10.76 -5.89 19.55
C THR A 95 -9.62 -6.00 20.56
N SER A 96 -9.07 -7.21 20.81
CA SER A 96 -7.90 -7.36 21.67
C SER A 96 -6.65 -6.74 21.07
N GLN A 97 -5.78 -6.17 21.91
CA GLN A 97 -4.46 -5.73 21.48
C GLN A 97 -3.49 -6.91 21.49
N ASN A 98 -2.64 -6.97 20.48
CA ASN A 98 -1.66 -8.04 20.29
C ASN A 98 -0.31 -7.42 19.89
N PRO A 99 0.81 -7.99 20.34
CA PRO A 99 2.13 -7.50 19.93
C PRO A 99 2.35 -7.71 18.43
N ILE A 100 3.15 -6.87 17.78
CA ILE A 100 3.40 -6.92 16.32
C ILE A 100 4.04 -8.24 15.86
N GLU A 101 4.72 -8.94 16.76
CA GLU A 101 5.32 -10.26 16.53
C GLU A 101 4.28 -11.37 16.45
N ALA A 102 3.07 -11.16 17.00
CA ALA A 102 2.01 -12.16 17.00
C ALA A 102 1.33 -12.27 15.61
N GLN A 103 1.44 -13.44 14.99
CA GLN A 103 0.81 -13.76 13.70
C GLN A 103 -0.68 -14.10 13.83
N THR A 104 -1.17 -14.35 15.05
CA THR A 104 -2.56 -14.66 15.37
C THR A 104 -2.96 -13.94 16.65
N CYS A 105 -4.23 -13.58 16.76
CA CYS A 105 -4.79 -12.96 17.96
C CYS A 105 -4.73 -13.95 19.14
N THR A 106 -4.12 -13.54 20.25
CA THR A 106 -3.99 -14.37 21.46
C THR A 106 -5.33 -14.59 22.16
N ALA A 107 -6.32 -13.72 21.93
CA ALA A 107 -7.63 -13.80 22.57
C ALA A 107 -8.64 -14.66 21.78
N CYS A 108 -8.71 -14.52 20.45
CA CYS A 108 -9.72 -15.21 19.63
C CYS A 108 -9.15 -16.10 18.51
N GLY A 109 -7.82 -16.14 18.33
CA GLY A 109 -7.17 -16.96 17.30
C GLY A 109 -7.21 -16.40 15.87
N ALA A 110 -7.88 -15.27 15.62
CA ALA A 110 -7.96 -14.68 14.28
C ALA A 110 -6.56 -14.32 13.72
N PRO A 111 -6.25 -14.63 12.46
CA PRO A 111 -4.94 -14.37 11.89
C PRO A 111 -4.69 -12.86 11.73
N PHE A 112 -3.43 -12.43 11.90
CA PHE A 112 -2.99 -11.04 11.72
C PHE A 112 -3.37 -10.49 10.33
N ALA A 113 -3.31 -11.33 9.30
CA ALA A 113 -3.71 -10.98 7.94
C ALA A 113 -5.14 -10.43 7.85
N GLU A 114 -6.08 -10.90 8.70
CA GLU A 114 -7.46 -10.41 8.78
C GLU A 114 -7.51 -8.95 9.22
N THR A 115 -6.62 -8.56 10.15
CA THR A 115 -6.52 -7.19 10.66
C THR A 115 -5.92 -6.23 9.63
N VAL A 116 -5.00 -6.72 8.80
CA VAL A 116 -4.34 -5.91 7.77
C VAL A 116 -5.15 -5.88 6.47
N ARG A 117 -6.02 -6.87 6.24
CA ARG A 117 -6.89 -6.92 5.06
C ARG A 117 -7.72 -5.64 4.97
N ASP A 118 -7.80 -5.07 3.77
CA ASP A 118 -8.58 -3.86 3.53
C ASP A 118 -10.07 -4.23 3.54
N LYS A 119 -10.89 -3.56 4.35
CA LYS A 119 -12.36 -3.75 4.34
C LYS A 119 -12.94 -3.58 2.94
N ARG A 120 -12.27 -2.76 2.12
CA ARG A 120 -12.62 -2.56 0.71
C ARG A 120 -12.62 -3.86 -0.09
N SER A 121 -11.71 -4.78 0.19
CA SER A 121 -11.61 -6.05 -0.53
C SER A 121 -12.79 -6.98 -0.24
N ASP A 122 -13.35 -6.94 0.97
CA ASP A 122 -14.49 -7.78 1.35
C ASP A 122 -15.82 -7.25 0.77
N ALA A 123 -15.88 -5.96 0.41
CA ALA A 123 -17.07 -5.33 -0.15
C ALA A 123 -17.23 -5.58 -1.67
N ILE A 124 -16.20 -6.07 -2.35
CA ILE A 124 -16.21 -6.30 -3.80
C ILE A 124 -16.98 -7.58 -4.09
N THR A 125 -18.23 -7.43 -4.52
CA THR A 125 -19.08 -8.55 -4.93
C THR A 125 -19.40 -8.40 -6.41
N GLY A 126 -18.87 -9.28 -7.27
CA GLY A 126 -19.15 -9.21 -8.71
C GLY A 126 -18.33 -10.15 -9.58
N ASN A 127 -18.91 -10.58 -10.69
CA ASN A 127 -18.22 -11.39 -11.70
C ASN A 127 -17.15 -10.55 -12.43
N PRO A 128 -15.88 -10.99 -12.49
CA PRO A 128 -14.81 -10.28 -13.18
C PRO A 128 -15.07 -9.97 -14.65
N ASN A 129 -15.69 -10.91 -15.39
CA ASN A 129 -15.98 -10.73 -16.81
C ASN A 129 -17.02 -9.62 -17.02
N ASN A 130 -18.05 -9.56 -16.16
CA ASN A 130 -19.06 -8.50 -16.23
C ASN A 130 -18.45 -7.14 -15.88
N ALA A 131 -17.61 -7.08 -14.84
CA ALA A 131 -16.91 -5.85 -14.47
C ALA A 131 -16.04 -5.32 -15.62
N ALA A 132 -15.29 -6.20 -16.30
CA ALA A 132 -14.50 -5.83 -17.47
C ALA A 132 -15.39 -5.33 -18.62
N MET A 133 -16.44 -6.08 -18.94
CA MET A 133 -17.40 -5.74 -19.99
C MET A 133 -18.05 -4.38 -19.76
N TYR A 134 -18.54 -4.10 -18.55
CA TYR A 134 -19.14 -2.81 -18.23
C TYR A 134 -18.14 -1.66 -18.37
N SER A 135 -16.89 -1.84 -17.91
CA SER A 135 -15.85 -0.83 -18.11
C SER A 135 -15.46 -0.61 -19.57
N LEU A 136 -15.63 -1.62 -20.45
CA LEU A 136 -15.48 -1.45 -21.90
C LEU A 136 -16.61 -0.59 -22.47
N PHE A 137 -17.86 -0.72 -22.01
CA PHE A 137 -18.92 0.17 -22.50
C PHE A 137 -18.75 1.62 -22.05
N LEU A 138 -18.37 1.83 -20.78
CA LEU A 138 -18.18 3.17 -20.23
C LEU A 138 -17.00 3.17 -19.24
N PRO A 139 -16.02 4.08 -19.41
CA PRO A 139 -14.88 4.16 -18.49
C PRO A 139 -15.34 4.30 -17.04
N GLY A 140 -14.99 3.33 -16.20
CA GLY A 140 -15.34 3.32 -14.77
C GLY A 140 -16.63 2.57 -14.40
N ALA A 141 -17.49 2.21 -15.36
CA ALA A 141 -18.76 1.52 -15.05
C ALA A 141 -18.56 0.14 -14.39
N GLY A 142 -17.50 -0.60 -14.75
CA GLY A 142 -17.15 -1.83 -14.06
C GLY A 142 -16.78 -1.63 -12.60
N HIS A 143 -16.16 -0.50 -12.24
CA HIS A 143 -15.87 -0.18 -10.84
C HIS A 143 -17.13 0.20 -10.07
N ALA A 144 -18.07 0.91 -10.72
CA ALA A 144 -19.38 1.19 -10.13
C ALA A 144 -20.17 -0.10 -9.86
N TYR A 145 -20.12 -1.05 -10.80
CA TYR A 145 -20.72 -2.38 -10.63
C TYR A 145 -20.15 -3.14 -9.42
N LEU A 146 -18.85 -2.98 -9.12
CA LEU A 146 -18.21 -3.54 -7.93
C LEU A 146 -18.45 -2.73 -6.64
N GLY A 147 -19.28 -1.68 -6.67
CA GLY A 147 -19.55 -0.80 -5.54
C GLY A 147 -18.44 0.23 -5.26
N LEU A 148 -17.43 0.34 -6.13
CA LEU A 148 -16.28 1.24 -5.99
C LEU A 148 -16.54 2.61 -6.63
N TRP A 149 -17.58 3.31 -6.16
CA TRP A 149 -18.07 4.55 -6.78
C TRP A 149 -17.03 5.67 -6.88
N GLY A 150 -16.17 5.84 -5.87
CA GLY A 150 -15.11 6.85 -5.91
C GLY A 150 -14.13 6.64 -7.07
N ASP A 151 -13.75 5.39 -7.34
CA ASP A 151 -12.88 5.05 -8.45
C ASP A 151 -13.61 5.13 -9.80
N ALA A 152 -14.89 4.75 -9.82
CA ALA A 152 -15.72 4.86 -11.01
C ALA A 152 -15.84 6.32 -11.49
N ILE A 153 -16.14 7.26 -10.59
CA ILE A 153 -16.27 8.68 -10.91
C ILE A 153 -14.92 9.25 -11.38
N ALA A 154 -13.83 8.93 -10.67
CA ALA A 154 -12.50 9.44 -11.06
C ALA A 154 -12.11 9.01 -12.49
N ARG A 155 -12.31 7.73 -12.83
CA ARG A 155 -12.06 7.21 -14.19
C ARG A 155 -12.99 7.82 -15.23
N GLY A 156 -14.28 7.96 -14.89
CA GLY A 156 -15.27 8.59 -15.77
C GLY A 156 -14.90 10.03 -16.11
N VAL A 157 -14.57 10.86 -15.11
CA VAL A 157 -14.17 12.26 -15.30
C VAL A 157 -12.90 12.38 -16.13
N ILE A 158 -11.83 11.64 -15.79
CA ILE A 158 -10.57 11.69 -16.53
C ILE A 158 -10.77 11.19 -17.97
N GLY A 159 -11.54 10.12 -18.17
CA GLY A 159 -11.84 9.56 -19.48
C GLY A 159 -12.64 10.53 -20.37
N VAL A 160 -13.71 11.11 -19.83
CA VAL A 160 -14.55 12.09 -20.55
C VAL A 160 -13.75 13.35 -20.88
N PHE A 161 -12.96 13.87 -19.93
CA PHE A 161 -12.10 15.02 -20.17
C PHE A 161 -11.10 14.76 -21.31
N THR A 162 -10.36 13.65 -21.23
CA THR A 162 -9.32 13.31 -22.22
C THR A 162 -9.92 13.09 -23.61
N LEU A 163 -11.06 12.40 -23.70
CA LEU A 163 -11.78 12.22 -24.96
C LEU A 163 -12.33 13.53 -25.50
N GLY A 164 -12.88 14.40 -24.63
CA GLY A 164 -13.36 15.72 -24.98
C GLY A 164 -12.28 16.60 -25.60
N VAL A 165 -11.07 16.59 -25.03
CA VAL A 165 -9.90 17.28 -25.61
C VAL A 165 -9.56 16.72 -27.00
N ALA A 166 -9.56 15.40 -27.18
CA ALA A 166 -9.29 14.78 -28.48
C ALA A 166 -10.31 15.23 -29.55
N ILE A 167 -11.60 15.18 -29.22
CA ILE A 167 -12.71 15.57 -30.11
C ILE A 167 -12.63 17.06 -30.43
N ALA A 168 -12.48 17.93 -29.43
CA ALA A 168 -12.37 19.37 -29.62
C ALA A 168 -11.16 19.72 -30.51
N SER A 169 -10.02 19.06 -30.30
CA SER A 169 -8.81 19.27 -31.11
C SER A 169 -8.99 18.81 -32.56
N PHE A 170 -9.76 17.74 -32.78
CA PHE A 170 -10.08 17.27 -34.13
C PHE A 170 -10.87 18.31 -34.91
N PHE A 171 -11.94 18.85 -34.32
CA PHE A 171 -12.74 19.91 -34.94
C PHE A 171 -12.02 21.26 -35.00
N GLY A 172 -11.07 21.50 -34.10
CA GLY A 172 -10.20 22.69 -34.10
C GLY A 172 -9.03 22.64 -35.07
N ASN A 173 -8.96 21.64 -35.95
CA ASN A 173 -7.87 21.43 -36.91
C ASN A 173 -6.47 21.33 -36.26
N ALA A 174 -6.39 20.70 -35.10
CA ALA A 174 -5.15 20.37 -34.39
C ALA A 174 -4.93 18.84 -34.38
N PRO A 175 -4.66 18.22 -35.55
CA PRO A 175 -4.70 16.76 -35.71
C PRO A 175 -3.67 16.03 -34.84
N LEU A 176 -2.50 16.62 -34.58
CA LEU A 176 -1.49 16.04 -33.70
C LEU A 176 -1.97 15.94 -32.25
N VAL A 177 -2.62 17.00 -31.74
CA VAL A 177 -3.21 17.03 -30.39
C VAL A 177 -4.35 16.02 -30.31
N ALA A 178 -5.22 16.02 -31.33
CA ALA A 178 -6.34 15.07 -31.43
C ALA A 178 -5.87 13.61 -31.40
N ALA A 179 -4.88 13.26 -32.22
CA ALA A 179 -4.33 11.91 -32.28
C ALA A 179 -3.68 11.50 -30.95
N THR A 180 -2.90 12.39 -30.33
CA THR A 180 -2.24 12.13 -29.05
C THR A 180 -3.25 11.86 -27.94
N PHE A 181 -4.23 12.77 -27.77
CA PHE A 181 -5.25 12.62 -26.74
C PHE A 181 -6.21 11.47 -27.03
N GLY A 182 -6.48 11.17 -28.30
CA GLY A 182 -7.26 9.99 -28.70
C GLY A 182 -6.56 8.69 -28.26
N LEU A 183 -5.25 8.58 -28.47
CA LEU A 183 -4.46 7.44 -28.02
C LEU A 183 -4.42 7.33 -26.49
N VAL A 184 -4.22 8.45 -25.79
CA VAL A 184 -4.24 8.48 -24.31
C VAL A 184 -5.62 8.08 -23.78
N ALA A 185 -6.70 8.60 -24.35
CA ALA A 185 -8.06 8.24 -23.97
C ALA A 185 -8.33 6.74 -24.17
N PHE A 186 -7.91 6.19 -25.32
CA PHE A 186 -8.03 4.75 -25.61
C PHE A 186 -7.23 3.89 -24.63
N ALA A 187 -5.99 4.28 -24.33
CA ALA A 187 -5.16 3.58 -23.36
C ALA A 187 -5.77 3.60 -21.95
N LEU A 188 -6.25 4.76 -21.49
CA LEU A 188 -6.92 4.89 -20.19
C LEU A 188 -8.21 4.06 -20.12
N TRP A 189 -8.95 3.97 -21.23
CA TRP A 189 -10.14 3.13 -21.33
C TRP A 189 -9.81 1.63 -21.20
N LEU A 190 -8.80 1.14 -21.92
CA LEU A 190 -8.35 -0.26 -21.79
C LEU A 190 -7.81 -0.56 -20.38
N ILE A 191 -7.04 0.36 -19.79
CA ILE A 191 -6.54 0.22 -18.42
C ILE A 191 -7.72 0.18 -17.43
N ALA A 192 -8.77 0.98 -17.63
CA ALA A 192 -9.96 0.95 -16.79
C ALA A 192 -10.70 -0.39 -16.83
N ALA A 193 -10.79 -1.01 -18.01
CA ALA A 193 -11.36 -2.35 -18.15
C ALA A 193 -10.49 -3.44 -17.49
N HIS A 194 -9.18 -3.40 -17.73
CA HIS A 194 -8.23 -4.33 -17.10
C HIS A 194 -8.24 -4.21 -15.57
N ASP A 195 -8.20 -2.99 -15.04
CA ASP A 195 -8.20 -2.76 -13.60
C ASP A 195 -9.50 -3.26 -12.96
N ALA A 196 -10.67 -3.04 -13.59
CA ALA A 196 -11.94 -3.56 -13.08
C ALA A 196 -11.95 -5.09 -13.00
N TYR A 197 -11.39 -5.77 -14.01
CA TYR A 197 -11.22 -7.21 -14.00
C TYR A 197 -10.31 -7.69 -12.87
N ARG A 198 -9.16 -7.02 -12.66
CA ARG A 198 -8.21 -7.37 -11.59
C ARG A 198 -8.77 -7.14 -10.20
N GLU A 199 -9.54 -6.07 -10.02
CA GLU A 199 -10.15 -5.73 -8.75
C GLU A 199 -11.23 -6.76 -8.38
N ALA A 200 -12.04 -7.19 -9.35
CA ALA A 200 -13.00 -8.29 -9.15
C ALA A 200 -12.33 -9.63 -8.82
N LEU A 201 -11.10 -9.86 -9.29
CA LEU A 201 -10.28 -11.03 -8.93
C LEU A 201 -9.59 -10.91 -7.56
N HIS A 202 -9.81 -9.82 -6.81
CA HIS A 202 -9.14 -9.54 -5.55
C HIS A 202 -7.61 -9.56 -5.68
N GLN A 203 -7.09 -9.04 -6.80
CA GLN A 203 -5.65 -8.94 -7.09
C GLN A 203 -5.17 -7.47 -7.05
N PRO A 204 -5.21 -6.78 -5.89
CA PRO A 204 -4.92 -5.34 -5.80
C PRO A 204 -3.46 -5.00 -6.17
N GLY A 205 -2.56 -5.99 -6.14
CA GLY A 205 -1.17 -5.85 -6.59
C GLY A 205 -0.99 -5.73 -8.11
N ARG A 206 -2.01 -6.07 -8.90
CA ARG A 206 -1.97 -6.03 -10.38
C ARG A 206 -2.78 -4.90 -11.00
N VAL A 207 -3.42 -4.07 -10.17
CA VAL A 207 -4.14 -2.87 -10.60
C VAL A 207 -3.13 -1.79 -10.94
N MET A 208 -3.20 -1.25 -12.15
CA MET A 208 -2.24 -0.25 -12.62
C MET A 208 -2.51 1.12 -11.98
N ILE A 209 -3.77 1.58 -12.00
CA ILE A 209 -4.14 2.90 -11.48
C ILE A 209 -4.89 2.75 -10.15
N ARG A 210 -4.18 2.95 -9.04
CA ARG A 210 -4.78 3.02 -7.71
C ARG A 210 -5.36 4.41 -7.44
N THR A 211 -6.33 4.48 -6.53
CA THR A 211 -7.00 5.74 -6.12
C THR A 211 -6.01 6.86 -5.80
N ARG A 212 -4.93 6.55 -5.08
CA ARG A 212 -3.88 7.52 -4.72
C ARG A 212 -3.10 8.09 -5.91
N HIS A 213 -3.14 7.46 -7.08
CA HIS A 213 -2.41 7.88 -8.27
C HIS A 213 -3.25 8.74 -9.24
N TYR A 214 -4.57 8.87 -9.05
CA TYR A 214 -5.40 9.66 -9.98
C TYR A 214 -4.98 11.12 -10.08
N GLY A 215 -4.55 11.72 -8.97
CA GLY A 215 -4.02 13.09 -8.97
C GLY A 215 -2.82 13.25 -9.91
N PHE A 216 -1.89 12.30 -9.89
CA PHE A 216 -0.72 12.30 -10.77
C PHE A 216 -1.11 12.05 -12.23
N VAL A 217 -2.06 11.15 -12.49
CA VAL A 217 -2.57 10.91 -13.86
C VAL A 217 -3.21 12.19 -14.41
N MET A 218 -4.07 12.85 -13.63
CA MET A 218 -4.73 14.08 -14.06
C MET A 218 -3.73 15.22 -14.29
N LEU A 219 -2.78 15.42 -13.37
CA LEU A 219 -1.70 16.39 -13.54
C LEU A 219 -0.85 16.09 -14.78
N GLY A 220 -0.56 14.82 -15.05
CA GLY A 220 0.15 14.39 -16.26
C GLY A 220 -0.62 14.71 -17.55
N VAL A 221 -1.92 14.43 -17.58
CA VAL A 221 -2.79 14.75 -18.74
C VAL A 221 -2.88 16.26 -18.97
N LEU A 222 -3.04 17.06 -17.90
CA LEU A 222 -3.06 18.53 -17.98
C LEU A 222 -1.71 19.10 -18.42
N GLY A 223 -0.60 18.58 -17.89
CA GLY A 223 0.75 18.98 -18.29
C GLY A 223 1.04 18.67 -19.76
N LEU A 224 0.61 17.49 -20.22
CA LEU A 224 0.71 17.09 -21.62
C LEU A 224 -0.12 18.03 -22.53
N LEU A 225 -1.34 18.39 -22.12
CA LEU A 225 -2.19 19.33 -22.85
C LEU A 225 -1.48 20.69 -22.97
N PHE A 226 -1.02 21.23 -21.84
CA PHE A 226 -0.32 22.52 -21.81
C PHE A 226 0.91 22.52 -22.72
N MET A 227 1.74 21.48 -22.65
CA MET A 227 2.93 21.34 -23.49
C MET A 227 2.57 21.32 -24.98
N MET A 228 1.54 20.56 -25.39
CA MET A 228 1.10 20.49 -26.79
C MET A 228 0.54 21.82 -27.31
N LEU A 229 -0.22 22.54 -26.48
CA LEU A 229 -0.70 23.88 -26.80
C LEU A 229 0.47 24.86 -26.95
N MET A 230 1.47 24.79 -26.07
CA MET A 230 2.67 25.62 -26.14
C MET A 230 3.46 25.37 -27.44
N ILE A 231 3.68 24.10 -27.81
CA ILE A 231 4.38 23.73 -29.05
C ILE A 231 3.62 24.27 -30.28
N THR A 232 2.30 24.08 -30.31
CA THR A 232 1.45 24.54 -31.41
C THR A 232 1.50 26.07 -31.53
N TYR A 233 1.42 26.77 -30.40
CA TYR A 233 1.50 28.23 -30.34
C TYR A 233 2.85 28.78 -30.83
N LEU A 234 3.95 28.17 -30.39
CA LEU A 234 5.30 28.57 -30.83
C LEU A 234 5.51 28.31 -32.33
N GLY A 235 5.00 27.18 -32.84
CA GLY A 235 5.03 26.87 -34.28
C GLY A 235 4.29 27.90 -35.12
N LEU A 236 3.11 28.33 -34.68
CA LEU A 236 2.34 29.39 -35.35
C LEU A 236 3.06 30.74 -35.32
N ARG A 237 3.77 31.06 -34.23
CA ARG A 237 4.57 32.29 -34.14
C ARG A 237 5.78 32.28 -35.06
N ALA A 238 6.45 31.13 -35.22
CA ALA A 238 7.63 31.01 -36.08
C ALA A 238 7.32 31.14 -37.58
N GLN A 239 6.04 30.99 -37.98
CA GLN A 239 5.58 31.11 -39.36
C GLN A 239 5.15 32.54 -39.75
N ARG A 240 5.03 33.47 -38.78
CA ARG A 240 4.69 34.87 -39.01
C ARG A 240 5.94 35.73 -39.06
#